data_AF-A0A2M9IDB4-F1
#
_entry.id   AF-A0A2M9IDB4-F1
#
_cell.length_a   1.000
_cell.length_b   1.000
_cell.length_c   1.000
_cell.angle_alpha   90.00
_cell.angle_beta   90.00
_cell.angle_gamma   90.00
#
_symmetry.space_group_name_H-M   'P 1'
#
loop_
_entity.id
_entity.type
_entity.pdbx_description
1 polymer ?
#
loop_
_entity_poly.entity_id
_entity_poly.type
_entity_poly.pdbx_seq_one_letter_code
_entity_poly.pdbx_strand_id
1 'polypeptide(L)'
;MPGEGVTPDTGEEIDAPSPHEAYANAPDLRREMHQVLALGAERDGRQARTVTGPPVDAAVAERAWLLRRAALMDRMALESPGPCPGPVGAAAQTAAELVLHDRRRPGLVVGPHQPDAIARGTSRRPYVRQEYAAWESAGRPGA
;
A
#
# COMPACT_ATOMS: atom_id res chain seq x y z
N MET A 1 -34.45 -30.91 12.91
CA MET A 1 -33.24 -30.70 12.08
C MET A 1 -32.50 -29.49 12.68
N PRO A 2 -31.39 -29.67 13.40
CA PRO A 2 -30.69 -28.56 14.03
C PRO A 2 -29.88 -27.78 12.98
N GLY A 3 -29.85 -26.46 13.12
CA GLY A 3 -29.16 -25.55 12.22
C GLY A 3 -27.65 -25.67 12.29
N GLU A 4 -27.01 -25.76 11.13
CA GLU A 4 -25.58 -25.59 10.99
C GLU A 4 -25.25 -24.10 11.14
N GLY A 5 -24.52 -23.79 12.21
CA GLY A 5 -23.98 -22.49 12.48
C GLY A 5 -23.02 -22.08 11.36
N VAL A 6 -23.40 -21.05 10.63
CA VAL A 6 -22.44 -20.24 9.86
C VAL A 6 -21.62 -19.49 10.89
N THR A 7 -20.46 -20.02 11.27
CA THR A 7 -19.42 -19.21 11.87
C THR A 7 -18.96 -18.23 10.81
N PRO A 8 -19.13 -16.90 10.98
CA PRO A 8 -18.46 -15.98 10.08
C PRO A 8 -16.97 -16.19 10.27
N ASP A 9 -16.29 -16.50 9.17
CA ASP A 9 -14.83 -16.49 9.07
C ASP A 9 -14.35 -15.09 9.47
N THR A 10 -14.18 -14.89 10.77
CA THR A 10 -13.70 -13.64 11.34
C THR A 10 -12.19 -13.72 11.24
N GLY A 11 -11.69 -13.71 9.99
CA GLY A 11 -10.32 -13.35 9.71
C GLY A 11 -10.18 -11.93 10.26
N GLU A 12 -9.50 -11.83 11.40
CA GLU A 12 -9.29 -10.60 12.17
C GLU A 12 -9.08 -9.42 11.22
N GLU A 13 -10.16 -8.67 10.99
CA GLU A 13 -10.14 -7.48 10.18
C GLU A 13 -9.36 -6.50 11.04
N ILE A 14 -8.09 -6.31 10.68
CA ILE A 14 -7.21 -5.39 11.40
C ILE A 14 -7.92 -4.04 11.59
N ASP A 15 -7.68 -3.39 12.72
CA ASP A 15 -8.15 -2.04 13.01
C ASP A 15 -7.35 -1.01 12.18
N ALA A 16 -7.39 -1.19 10.86
CA ALA A 16 -6.77 -0.29 9.91
C ALA A 16 -7.70 0.90 9.65
N PRO A 17 -7.12 2.09 9.38
CA PRO A 17 -7.89 3.27 9.05
C PRO A 17 -8.80 3.00 7.84
N SER A 18 -9.98 3.63 7.85
CA SER A 18 -10.88 3.61 6.71
C SER A 18 -10.16 4.21 5.48
N PRO A 19 -10.60 3.90 4.24
CA PRO A 19 -9.97 4.48 3.06
C PRO A 19 -9.95 6.01 3.06
N HIS A 20 -11.01 6.62 3.60
CA HIS A 20 -11.10 8.07 3.69
C HIS A 20 -10.03 8.65 4.63
N GLU A 21 -9.85 8.05 5.80
CA GLU A 21 -8.83 8.48 6.77
C GLU A 21 -7.42 8.23 6.24
N ALA A 22 -7.18 7.04 5.66
CA ALA A 22 -5.87 6.64 5.18
C ALA A 22 -5.35 7.53 4.05
N TYR A 23 -6.24 8.07 3.20
CA TYR A 23 -5.86 8.85 2.02
C TYR A 23 -6.26 10.32 2.10
N ALA A 24 -6.57 10.82 3.30
CA ALA A 24 -7.04 12.19 3.50
C ALA A 24 -6.06 13.26 2.98
N ASN A 25 -4.74 13.00 3.08
CA ASN A 25 -3.70 13.92 2.61
C ASN A 25 -3.01 13.46 1.32
N ALA A 26 -3.50 12.36 0.72
CA ALA A 26 -2.89 11.81 -0.46
C ALA A 26 -3.02 12.77 -1.65
N PRO A 27 -2.00 12.89 -2.52
CA PRO A 27 -2.10 13.68 -3.76
C PRO A 27 -3.27 13.23 -4.63
N ASP A 28 -3.75 14.09 -5.53
CA ASP A 28 -4.72 13.68 -6.55
C ASP A 28 -4.17 12.50 -7.39
N LEU A 29 -5.05 11.64 -7.89
CA LEU A 29 -4.66 10.41 -8.58
C LEU A 29 -3.73 10.65 -9.76
N ARG A 30 -3.94 11.73 -10.52
CA ARG A 30 -3.11 12.04 -11.69
C ARG A 30 -1.69 12.40 -11.24
N ARG A 31 -1.55 13.28 -10.26
CA ARG A 31 -0.24 13.63 -9.66
C ARG A 31 0.45 12.41 -9.06
N GLU A 32 -0.27 11.59 -8.30
CA GLU A 32 0.27 10.38 -7.69
C GLU A 32 0.77 9.38 -8.75
N MET A 33 0.00 9.17 -9.82
CA MET A 33 0.40 8.31 -10.93
C MET A 33 1.71 8.77 -11.60
N HIS A 34 1.86 10.07 -11.86
CA HIS A 34 3.11 10.61 -12.40
C HIS A 34 4.29 10.39 -11.45
N GLN A 35 4.09 10.61 -10.15
CA GLN A 35 5.14 10.43 -9.12
C GLN A 35 5.55 8.96 -8.98
N VAL A 36 4.60 8.02 -8.97
CA VAL A 36 4.88 6.57 -8.92
C VAL A 36 5.65 6.10 -10.17
N LEU A 37 5.31 6.62 -11.35
CA LEU A 37 6.02 6.31 -12.59
C LEU A 37 7.47 6.84 -12.56
N ALA A 38 7.68 8.08 -12.09
CA ALA A 38 9.01 8.67 -11.98
C ALA A 38 9.89 7.88 -11.00
N LEU A 39 9.37 7.55 -9.82
CA LEU A 39 10.08 6.72 -8.83
C LEU A 39 10.44 5.33 -9.38
N GLY A 40 9.55 4.73 -10.17
CA GLY A 40 9.82 3.46 -10.83
C GLY A 40 10.95 3.58 -11.87
N ALA A 41 10.94 4.65 -12.67
CA ALA A 41 11.98 4.91 -13.67
C ALA A 41 13.35 5.17 -13.03
N GLU A 42 13.41 5.91 -11.92
CA GLU A 42 14.64 6.11 -11.15
C GLU A 42 15.20 4.78 -10.62
N ARG A 43 14.35 3.94 -10.03
CA ARG A 43 14.74 2.61 -9.54
C ARG A 43 15.29 1.74 -10.65
N ASP A 44 14.63 1.72 -11.81
CA ASP A 44 15.06 0.92 -12.97
C ASP A 44 16.34 1.46 -13.63
N GLY A 45 16.92 2.56 -13.13
CA GLY A 45 18.07 3.22 -13.75
C GLY A 45 17.72 3.92 -15.07
N ARG A 46 16.44 4.02 -15.41
CA ARG A 46 15.94 4.65 -16.65
C ARG A 46 15.90 6.17 -16.55
N GLN A 47 15.99 6.71 -15.35
CA GLN A 47 16.10 8.15 -15.09
C GLN A 47 17.21 8.41 -14.06
N ALA A 48 18.09 9.36 -14.36
CA ALA A 48 19.08 9.82 -13.40
C ALA A 48 18.37 10.58 -12.29
N ARG A 49 18.58 10.17 -11.03
CA ARG A 49 18.07 10.91 -9.87
C ARG A 49 18.66 12.32 -9.90
N THR A 50 17.82 13.36 -9.84
CA THR A 50 18.28 14.74 -9.71
C THR A 50 18.69 14.93 -8.25
N VAL A 51 19.94 14.59 -7.91
CA VAL A 51 20.40 14.55 -6.52
C VAL A 51 20.80 15.95 -6.06
N THR A 52 19.91 16.64 -5.35
CA THR A 52 20.24 17.81 -4.52
C THR A 52 20.20 17.48 -3.01
N GLY A 53 20.22 16.20 -2.64
CA GLY A 53 20.18 15.74 -1.25
C GLY A 53 21.02 14.49 -0.99
N PRO A 54 21.17 14.06 0.28
CA PRO A 54 21.91 12.86 0.62
C PRO A 54 21.30 11.62 -0.05
N PRO A 55 22.12 10.60 -0.38
CA PRO A 55 21.64 9.37 -1.00
C PRO A 55 20.62 8.67 -0.08
N VAL A 56 19.40 8.52 -0.58
CA VAL A 56 18.36 7.70 0.08
C VAL A 56 18.74 6.22 -0.09
N ASP A 57 18.71 5.47 1.01
CA ASP A 57 18.88 4.02 1.02
C ASP A 57 17.97 3.36 -0.03
N ALA A 58 18.55 2.49 -0.86
CA ALA A 58 17.85 1.85 -1.97
C ALA A 58 16.65 1.01 -1.50
N ALA A 59 16.75 0.34 -0.34
CA ALA A 59 15.66 -0.44 0.24
C ALA A 59 14.53 0.46 0.75
N VAL A 60 14.85 1.63 1.30
CA VAL A 60 13.85 2.63 1.73
C VAL A 60 13.14 3.22 0.52
N ALA A 61 13.88 3.53 -0.55
CA ALA A 61 13.30 4.04 -1.80
C ALA A 61 12.42 3.01 -2.51
N GLU A 62 12.86 1.74 -2.58
CA GLU A 62 12.09 0.63 -3.12
C GLU A 62 10.78 0.44 -2.35
N ARG A 63 10.84 0.47 -1.00
CA ARG A 63 9.65 0.37 -0.16
C ARG A 63 8.68 1.52 -0.40
N ALA A 64 9.17 2.76 -0.44
CA ALA A 64 8.33 3.93 -0.67
C ALA A 64 7.60 3.83 -2.03
N TRP A 65 8.30 3.36 -3.07
CA TRP A 65 7.68 3.11 -4.36
C TRP A 65 6.60 2.02 -4.31
N LEU A 66 6.89 0.88 -3.67
CA LEU A 66 5.92 -0.22 -3.50
C LEU A 66 4.66 0.24 -2.76
N LEU A 67 4.83 0.96 -1.65
CA LEU A 67 3.74 1.48 -0.84
C LEU A 67 2.86 2.45 -1.64
N ARG A 68 3.47 3.44 -2.31
CA ARG A 68 2.75 4.43 -3.12
C ARG A 68 2.02 3.79 -4.30
N ARG A 69 2.64 2.81 -4.97
CA ARG A 69 2.00 2.05 -6.05
C ARG A 69 0.79 1.25 -5.54
N ALA A 70 0.92 0.58 -4.40
CA ALA A 70 -0.19 -0.17 -3.81
C ALA A 70 -1.34 0.74 -3.38
N ALA A 71 -1.03 1.89 -2.75
CA ALA A 71 -2.03 2.89 -2.37
C ALA A 71 -2.74 3.49 -3.58
N LEU A 72 -2.02 3.79 -4.66
CA LEU A 72 -2.61 4.27 -5.91
C LEU A 72 -3.61 3.27 -6.49
N MET A 73 -3.24 1.99 -6.57
CA MET A 73 -4.15 0.95 -7.07
C MET A 73 -5.34 0.74 -6.13
N ASP A 74 -5.16 0.82 -4.81
CA ASP A 74 -6.25 0.75 -3.84
C ASP A 74 -7.28 1.85 -4.09
N ARG A 75 -6.82 3.10 -4.29
CA ARG A 75 -7.66 4.26 -4.57
C ARG A 75 -8.38 4.14 -5.92
N MET A 76 -7.70 3.70 -6.98
CA MET A 76 -8.34 3.43 -8.27
C MET A 76 -9.42 2.34 -8.17
N ALA A 77 -9.21 1.32 -7.34
CA ALA A 77 -10.20 0.28 -7.09
C ALA A 77 -11.42 0.81 -6.30
N LEU A 78 -11.25 1.81 -5.45
CA LEU A 78 -12.34 2.47 -4.72
C LEU A 78 -13.16 3.41 -5.61
N GLU A 79 -12.53 4.08 -6.56
CA GLU A 79 -13.20 4.98 -7.52
C GLU A 79 -13.86 4.26 -8.69
N SER A 80 -13.63 2.95 -8.85
CA SER A 80 -14.18 2.17 -9.95
C SER A 80 -15.70 1.94 -9.77
N PRO A 81 -16.56 2.43 -10.68
CA PRO A 81 -17.99 2.19 -10.59
C PRO A 81 -18.32 0.73 -10.92
N GLY A 82 -18.84 0.01 -9.93
CA GLY A 82 -19.28 -1.38 -10.09
C GLY A 82 -18.13 -2.40 -10.07
N PRO A 83 -18.45 -3.70 -10.20
CA PRO A 83 -17.47 -4.78 -10.15
C PRO A 83 -16.64 -4.84 -11.45
N CYS A 84 -15.77 -3.84 -11.67
CA CYS A 84 -14.72 -3.90 -12.69
C CYS A 84 -13.52 -4.67 -12.12
N PRO A 85 -13.23 -5.90 -12.60
CA PRO A 85 -12.22 -6.75 -11.99
C PRO A 85 -10.78 -6.23 -12.14
N GLY A 86 -10.50 -5.34 -13.10
CA GLY A 86 -9.15 -4.83 -13.38
C GLY A 86 -8.52 -4.08 -12.20
N PRO A 87 -9.07 -2.93 -11.78
CA PRO A 87 -8.51 -2.13 -10.68
C PRO A 87 -8.46 -2.89 -9.35
N VAL A 88 -9.49 -3.69 -9.05
CA VAL A 88 -9.55 -4.51 -7.82
C VAL A 88 -8.44 -5.57 -7.82
N GLY A 89 -8.23 -6.27 -8.94
CA GLY A 89 -7.15 -7.25 -9.08
C GLY A 89 -5.76 -6.62 -8.98
N ALA A 90 -5.55 -5.46 -9.60
CA ALA A 90 -4.30 -4.72 -9.52
C ALA A 90 -4.00 -4.24 -8.08
N ALA A 91 -5.02 -3.78 -7.34
CA ALA A 91 -4.89 -3.43 -5.92
C ALA A 91 -4.48 -4.64 -5.07
N ALA A 92 -5.11 -5.80 -5.30
CA ALA A 92 -4.77 -7.02 -4.58
C ALA A 92 -3.34 -7.49 -4.87
N GLN A 93 -2.91 -7.45 -6.14
CA GLN A 93 -1.57 -7.85 -6.55
C GLN A 93 -0.50 -6.94 -5.95
N THR A 94 -0.66 -5.63 -6.08
CA THR A 94 0.32 -4.65 -5.57
C THR A 94 0.39 -4.65 -4.04
N ALA A 95 -0.73 -4.87 -3.35
CA ALA A 95 -0.73 -5.09 -1.90
C ALA A 95 0.05 -6.35 -1.51
N ALA A 96 -0.05 -7.43 -2.29
CA ALA A 96 0.71 -8.66 -2.02
C ALA A 96 2.23 -8.47 -2.23
N GLU A 97 2.63 -7.70 -3.24
CA GLU A 97 4.04 -7.36 -3.48
C GLU A 97 4.64 -6.57 -2.30
N LEU A 98 3.91 -5.57 -1.78
CA LEU A 98 4.32 -4.81 -0.59
C LEU A 98 4.47 -5.72 0.63
N VAL A 99 3.47 -6.56 0.92
CA VAL A 99 3.50 -7.51 2.05
C VAL A 99 4.70 -8.45 1.96
N LEU A 100 4.99 -8.98 0.77
CA LEU A 100 6.13 -9.88 0.56
C LEU A 100 7.47 -9.16 0.80
N HIS A 101 7.59 -7.92 0.34
CA HIS A 101 8.77 -7.10 0.57
C HIS A 101 8.97 -6.82 2.07
N ASP A 102 7.91 -6.42 2.76
CA ASP A 102 7.96 -6.05 4.17
C ASP A 102 8.20 -7.25 5.10
N ARG A 103 7.73 -8.45 4.73
CA ARG A 103 8.12 -9.71 5.42
C ARG A 103 9.62 -9.97 5.40
N ARG A 104 10.27 -9.64 4.29
CA ARG A 104 11.73 -9.82 4.14
C ARG A 104 12.51 -8.71 4.83
N ARG A 105 11.86 -7.58 5.14
CA ARG A 105 12.48 -6.36 5.70
C ARG A 105 11.58 -5.72 6.77
N PRO A 106 11.33 -6.43 7.90
CA PRO A 106 10.38 -5.97 8.91
C PRO A 106 10.77 -4.62 9.54
N GLY A 107 12.06 -4.28 9.57
CA GLY A 107 12.55 -2.99 10.08
C GLY A 107 12.17 -1.76 9.25
N LEU A 108 11.53 -1.94 8.09
CA LEU A 108 11.05 -0.83 7.25
C LEU A 108 9.56 -0.55 7.40
N VAL A 109 8.81 -1.43 8.09
CA VAL A 109 7.38 -1.28 8.40
C VAL A 109 7.20 -0.13 9.38
N VAL A 110 6.15 0.68 9.18
CA VAL A 110 5.90 1.89 9.98
C VAL A 110 4.59 1.78 10.75
N GLY A 111 3.59 1.08 10.20
CA GLY A 111 2.28 0.92 10.84
C GLY A 111 2.29 -0.07 12.01
N PRO A 112 1.19 -0.09 12.78
CA PRO A 112 1.10 -0.84 14.04
C PRO A 112 1.03 -2.36 13.84
N HIS A 113 0.48 -2.84 12.72
CA HIS A 113 0.36 -4.27 12.47
C HIS A 113 1.43 -4.78 11.50
N GLN A 114 2.06 -5.90 11.86
CA GLN A 114 3.03 -6.58 11.00
C GLN A 114 2.36 -7.23 9.79
N PRO A 115 3.07 -7.39 8.66
CA PRO A 115 2.52 -7.99 7.43
C PRO A 115 1.95 -9.40 7.62
N ASP A 116 2.39 -10.12 8.65
CA ASP A 116 1.92 -11.48 8.98
C ASP A 116 0.61 -11.51 9.77
N ALA A 117 0.27 -10.43 10.49
CA ALA A 117 -1.03 -10.34 11.16
C ALA A 117 -2.19 -10.38 10.14
N ILE A 118 -1.94 -9.88 8.92
CA ILE A 118 -2.92 -9.70 7.86
C ILE A 118 -3.00 -10.90 6.93
N ALA A 119 -2.07 -11.84 7.04
CA ALA A 119 -2.08 -13.08 6.25
C ALA A 119 -3.36 -13.91 6.45
N ARG A 120 -4.08 -13.67 7.55
CA ARG A 120 -5.33 -14.36 7.91
C ARG A 120 -6.59 -13.73 7.30
N GLY A 121 -6.50 -12.51 6.76
CA GLY A 121 -7.64 -11.82 6.11
C GLY A 121 -7.72 -12.09 4.61
N THR A 122 -8.94 -12.03 4.04
CA THR A 122 -9.19 -12.25 2.60
C THR A 122 -8.56 -11.17 1.71
N SER A 123 -8.25 -9.99 2.28
CA SER A 123 -7.70 -8.83 1.55
C SER A 123 -6.49 -8.23 2.25
N ARG A 124 -5.45 -7.92 1.48
CA ARG A 124 -4.25 -7.21 1.95
C ARG A 124 -4.38 -5.69 1.87
N ARG A 125 -5.50 -5.18 1.35
CA ARG A 125 -5.74 -3.74 1.16
C ARG A 125 -5.74 -2.95 2.49
N PRO A 126 -6.30 -3.47 3.61
CA PRO A 126 -6.18 -2.82 4.92
C PRO A 126 -4.72 -2.58 5.35
N TYR A 127 -3.80 -3.50 5.03
CA TYR A 127 -2.35 -3.30 5.29
C TYR A 127 -1.81 -2.05 4.61
N VAL A 128 -2.16 -1.88 3.34
CA VAL A 128 -1.69 -0.74 2.54
C VAL A 128 -2.15 0.57 3.16
N ARG A 129 -3.39 0.62 3.66
CA ARG A 129 -3.98 1.81 4.29
C ARG A 129 -3.28 2.19 5.58
N GLN A 130 -3.03 1.24 6.48
CA GLN A 130 -2.28 1.55 7.71
C GLN A 130 -0.87 2.04 7.42
N GLU A 131 -0.17 1.40 6.45
CA GLU A 131 1.22 1.70 6.17
C GLU A 131 1.33 3.05 5.51
N TYR A 132 0.37 3.40 4.63
CA TYR A 132 0.33 4.69 3.99
C TYR A 132 0.06 5.82 4.99
N ALA A 133 -0.96 5.64 5.85
CA ALA A 133 -1.30 6.62 6.89
C ALA A 133 -0.12 6.84 7.87
N ALA A 134 0.54 5.76 8.29
CA ALA A 134 1.69 5.83 9.18
C ALA A 134 2.93 6.44 8.50
N TRP A 135 3.16 6.12 7.22
CA TRP A 135 4.25 6.69 6.43
C TRP A 135 4.10 8.19 6.21
N GLU A 136 2.89 8.67 5.90
CA GLU A 136 2.60 10.11 5.79
C GLU A 136 2.79 10.81 7.15
N SER A 137 2.27 10.23 8.23
CA SER A 137 2.39 10.78 9.58
C SER A 137 3.84 10.88 10.06
N ALA A 138 4.71 9.97 9.60
CA ALA A 138 6.14 9.97 9.91
C ALA A 138 6.95 11.04 9.15
N GLY A 139 6.32 11.84 8.28
CA GLY A 139 6.97 12.93 7.55
C GLY A 139 8.08 12.48 6.59
N ARG A 140 8.06 11.22 6.13
CA ARG A 140 9.08 10.72 5.21
C ARG A 140 8.86 11.30 3.80
N PRO A 141 9.92 11.75 3.11
CA PRO A 141 9.79 12.64 1.96
C PRO A 141 9.12 11.95 0.76
N GLY A 142 8.05 12.57 0.29
CA GLY A 142 7.39 12.26 -0.99
C GLY A 142 6.51 13.41 -1.51
N ALA A 143 6.59 14.60 -0.89
CA ALA A 143 5.84 15.80 -1.27
C ALA A 143 6.52 16.59 -2.38
#